data_AF-A0A6L7SRZ4-F1
#
_entry.id   AF-A0A6L7SRZ4-F1
#
_cell.length_a   1.000
_cell.length_b   1.000
_cell.length_c   1.000
_cell.angle_alpha   90.00
_cell.angle_beta   90.00
_cell.angle_gamma   90.00
#
_symmetry.space_group_name_H-M   'P 1'
#
loop_
_entity.id
_entity.type
_entity.pdbx_description
1 polymer ?
#
loop_
_entity_poly.entity_id
_entity_poly.type
_entity_poly.pdbx_seq_one_letter_code
_entity_poly.pdbx_strand_id
1 'polypeptide(L)'
;MIRNEYRHGAVLGLTVAEIFILLAFLLLFTLLGFLTDTEEEKHELAQTSDLESAPVPWVRPEQYEALIREYRIIQQEREKAIATIEQKQRDHAQLQSQIESLKQEIGQKQEEVDLANLAKIDSESALNMIEKKLDTVRYEKQAVERELYIQKKGDQPACWYTIVPEGGGGYREKRNYIFDVAVFEDGIALTERPAPEGGAYDDNGGAYDNERQELDVANLPYGRKLSDEEFLEAVRNISDKGREREVRTYPCVFSVKVWDLTPKSAKERWQYVHYNLIQSWFSTFVVQDETWTGITE
;
A
#
# COMPACT_ATOMS: atom_id res chain seq x y z
N MET A 1 -33.54 21.62 -14.23
CA MET A 1 -32.87 21.36 -12.94
C MET A 1 -31.37 21.47 -13.17
N ILE A 2 -30.64 22.02 -12.19
CA ILE A 2 -29.47 22.89 -12.32
C ILE A 2 -28.18 22.12 -12.73
N ARG A 3 -27.45 22.66 -13.72
CA ARG A 3 -26.04 22.34 -14.00
C ARG A 3 -25.18 23.01 -12.92
N ASN A 4 -24.38 22.25 -12.19
CA ASN A 4 -23.33 22.81 -11.33
C ASN A 4 -21.97 22.72 -12.04
N GLU A 5 -21.54 23.86 -12.56
CA GLU A 5 -20.16 24.14 -12.94
C GLU A 5 -19.32 24.34 -11.68
N TYR A 6 -18.36 23.47 -11.42
CA TYR A 6 -17.30 23.73 -10.45
C TYR A 6 -16.13 24.45 -11.15
N ARG A 7 -16.12 25.78 -11.04
CA ARG A 7 -14.92 26.63 -11.12
C ARG A 7 -14.40 26.84 -9.70
N HIS A 8 -13.15 26.46 -9.41
CA HIS A 8 -12.22 27.00 -8.39
C HIS A 8 -10.95 26.11 -8.45
N GLY A 9 -9.70 26.56 -8.47
CA GLY A 9 -9.11 27.89 -8.45
C GLY A 9 -7.66 27.78 -8.93
N ALA A 10 -7.16 28.83 -9.58
CA ALA A 10 -5.76 28.93 -9.95
C ALA A 10 -4.93 29.24 -8.69
N VAL A 11 -4.36 28.20 -8.08
CA VAL A 11 -3.30 28.38 -7.08
C VAL A 11 -2.03 28.70 -7.88
N LEU A 12 -1.64 29.98 -7.87
CA LEU A 12 -0.35 30.46 -8.35
C LEU A 12 0.77 29.75 -7.56
N GLY A 13 1.25 28.63 -8.10
CA GLY A 13 2.49 28.02 -7.68
C GLY A 13 3.64 28.89 -8.16
N LEU A 14 4.09 29.81 -7.31
CA LEU A 14 5.32 30.56 -7.52
C LEU A 14 6.44 29.54 -7.69
N THR A 15 6.99 29.46 -8.90
CA THR A 15 7.92 28.38 -9.24
C THR A 15 9.22 28.60 -8.47
N VAL A 16 9.91 27.52 -8.10
CA VAL A 16 11.22 27.60 -7.40
C VAL A 16 12.19 28.55 -8.11
N ALA A 17 12.09 28.67 -9.43
CA ALA A 17 12.86 29.61 -10.25
C ALA A 17 12.62 31.09 -9.90
N GLU A 18 11.38 31.51 -9.63
CA GLU A 18 11.06 32.89 -9.27
C GLU A 18 11.63 33.29 -7.90
N ILE A 19 11.67 32.34 -6.96
CA ILE A 19 12.30 32.55 -5.64
C ILE A 19 13.81 32.79 -5.79
N PHE A 20 14.48 32.02 -6.66
CA PHE A 20 15.90 32.20 -6.93
C PHE A 20 16.21 33.56 -7.57
N ILE A 21 15.36 34.05 -8.48
CA ILE A 21 15.54 35.36 -9.12
C ILE A 21 15.41 36.49 -8.09
N LEU A 22 14.44 36.40 -7.18
CA LEU A 22 14.28 37.40 -6.10
C LEU A 22 15.47 37.42 -5.14
N LEU A 23 16.02 36.25 -4.79
CA LEU A 23 17.22 36.14 -3.96
C LEU A 23 18.45 36.78 -4.62
N ALA A 24 18.64 36.55 -5.92
CA ALA A 24 19.75 37.15 -6.66
C ALA A 24 19.67 38.68 -6.69
N PHE A 25 18.47 39.25 -6.85
CA PHE A 25 18.27 40.70 -6.83
C PHE A 25 18.57 41.32 -5.45
N LEU A 26 18.17 40.67 -4.36
CA LEU A 26 18.47 41.16 -3.00
C LEU A 26 19.98 41.19 -2.72
N LEU A 27 20.71 40.15 -3.12
CA LEU A 27 22.16 40.10 -2.99
C LEU A 27 22.84 41.25 -3.74
N LEU A 28 22.37 41.55 -4.96
CA LEU A 28 22.93 42.61 -5.79
C LEU A 28 22.74 44.00 -5.17
N PHE A 29 21.58 44.25 -4.55
CA PHE A 29 21.32 45.49 -3.81
C PHE A 29 22.22 45.66 -2.58
N THR A 30 22.48 44.58 -1.82
CA THR A 30 23.38 44.67 -0.67
C THR A 30 24.82 45.00 -1.06
N LEU A 31 25.27 44.49 -2.21
CA LEU A 31 26.62 44.71 -2.70
C LEU A 31 26.81 46.14 -3.23
N LEU A 32 25.77 46.71 -3.86
CA LEU A 32 25.73 48.12 -4.26
C LEU A 32 25.84 49.07 -3.06
N GLY A 33 25.12 48.81 -1.97
CA GLY A 33 25.19 49.63 -0.76
C GLY A 33 26.57 49.61 -0.10
N PHE A 34 27.27 48.49 -0.15
CA PHE A 34 28.62 48.37 0.42
C PHE A 34 29.66 49.16 -0.37
N LEU A 35 29.48 49.29 -1.68
CA LEU A 35 30.40 50.06 -2.53
C LEU A 35 30.27 51.56 -2.31
N THR A 36 29.06 52.06 -2.03
CA THR A 36 28.83 53.50 -1.80
C THR A 36 29.43 54.01 -0.50
N ASP A 37 29.40 53.23 0.59
CA ASP A 37 30.02 53.62 1.88
C ASP A 37 31.54 53.79 1.76
N THR A 38 32.19 52.96 0.95
CA THR A 38 33.66 53.00 0.80
C THR A 38 34.18 54.22 0.01
N GLU A 39 33.32 54.92 -0.74
CA GLU A 39 33.70 56.14 -1.43
C GLU A 39 33.59 57.38 -0.53
N GLU A 40 32.62 57.43 0.37
CA GLU A 40 32.50 58.53 1.34
C GLU A 40 33.69 58.55 2.31
N GLU A 41 34.11 57.38 2.81
CA GLU A 41 35.23 57.29 3.76
C GLU A 41 36.57 57.74 3.15
N LYS A 42 36.78 57.52 1.84
CA LYS A 42 37.96 58.01 1.12
C LYS A 42 37.96 59.53 0.93
N HIS A 43 36.78 60.14 0.84
CA HIS A 43 36.65 61.57 0.60
C HIS A 43 36.92 62.40 1.87
N GLU A 44 36.62 61.87 3.05
CA GLU A 44 36.93 62.50 4.34
C GLU A 44 38.44 62.47 4.65
N LEU A 45 39.12 61.35 4.36
CA LEU A 45 40.57 61.23 4.55
C LEU A 45 41.36 62.23 3.68
N ALA A 46 40.89 62.53 2.47
CA ALA A 46 41.53 63.49 1.57
C ALA A 46 41.47 64.95 2.09
N GLN A 47 40.44 65.33 2.86
CA GLN A 47 40.31 66.69 3.42
C GLN A 47 41.25 66.96 4.60
N THR A 48 41.73 65.92 5.29
CA THR A 48 42.64 66.11 6.45
C THR A 48 44.12 66.30 6.08
N SER A 49 44.49 66.11 4.81
CA SER A 49 45.88 66.23 4.33
C SER A 49 46.39 67.67 4.16
N ASP A 50 45.52 68.68 4.21
CA ASP A 50 45.88 70.09 3.98
C ASP A 50 46.35 70.85 5.24
N LEU A 51 46.49 70.17 6.38
CA LEU A 51 46.90 70.77 7.67
C LEU A 51 48.42 70.77 7.94
N GLU A 52 49.25 70.34 6.98
CA GLU A 52 50.69 70.10 7.19
C GLU A 52 51.60 71.36 7.13
N SER A 53 51.06 72.58 7.04
CA SER A 53 51.85 73.81 6.81
C SER A 53 51.77 74.89 7.91
N ALA A 54 51.24 74.58 9.10
CA ALA A 54 51.22 75.54 10.21
C ALA A 54 52.61 75.65 10.88
N PRO A 55 53.20 76.85 11.03
CA PRO A 55 54.46 77.05 11.75
C PRO A 55 54.27 76.75 13.25
N VAL A 56 55.06 75.80 13.76
CA VAL A 56 55.00 75.35 15.16
C VAL A 56 55.35 76.52 16.09
N PRO A 57 54.44 76.95 17.00
CA PRO A 57 54.73 78.01 17.96
C PRO A 57 55.89 77.61 18.87
N TRP A 58 56.81 78.54 19.13
CA TRP A 58 57.93 78.33 20.05
C TRP A 58 57.41 78.00 21.45
N VAL A 59 57.46 76.72 21.81
CA VAL A 59 57.00 76.19 23.10
C VAL A 59 57.95 76.68 24.19
N ARG A 60 57.41 77.29 25.25
CA ARG A 60 58.22 77.72 26.40
C ARG A 60 58.85 76.50 27.08
N PRO A 61 60.07 76.57 27.65
CA PRO A 61 60.76 75.41 28.24
C PRO A 61 59.91 74.59 29.24
N GLU A 62 59.07 75.26 30.03
CA GLU A 62 58.14 74.62 30.98
C GLU A 62 57.02 73.80 30.29
N GLN A 63 56.54 74.28 29.14
CA GLN A 63 55.54 73.58 28.33
C GLN A 63 56.17 72.39 27.57
N TYR A 64 57.46 72.49 27.24
CA TYR A 64 58.22 71.39 26.62
C TYR A 64 58.40 70.22 27.59
N GLU A 65 58.69 70.49 28.87
CA GLU A 65 58.76 69.45 29.90
C GLU A 65 57.39 68.78 30.20
N ALA A 66 56.30 69.55 30.13
CA ALA A 66 54.94 69.00 30.23
C ALA A 66 54.62 68.07 29.04
N LEU A 67 54.95 68.50 27.83
CA LEU A 67 54.77 67.71 26.60
C LEU A 67 55.62 66.43 26.61
N ILE A 68 56.86 66.47 27.11
CA ILE A 68 57.70 65.29 27.27
C ILE A 68 57.08 64.29 28.25
N ARG A 69 56.50 64.77 29.37
CA ARG A 69 55.83 63.90 30.35
C ARG A 69 54.59 63.25 29.76
N GLU A 70 53.75 64.01 29.08
CA GLU A 70 52.55 63.50 28.41
C GLU A 70 52.91 62.50 27.31
N TYR A 71 53.91 62.81 26.48
CA TYR A 71 54.43 61.89 25.47
C TYR A 71 54.91 60.57 26.08
N ARG A 72 55.60 60.59 27.24
CA ARG A 72 56.01 59.36 27.93
C ARG A 72 54.82 58.54 28.43
N ILE A 73 53.78 59.18 28.96
CA ILE A 73 52.55 58.49 29.38
C ILE A 73 51.88 57.83 28.18
N ILE A 74 51.74 58.57 27.07
CA ILE A 74 51.17 58.05 25.82
C ILE A 74 51.98 56.88 25.28
N GLN A 75 53.32 56.94 25.29
CA GLN A 75 54.16 55.82 24.87
C GLN A 75 53.96 54.59 25.77
N GLN A 76 53.88 54.79 27.09
CA GLN A 76 53.66 53.69 28.03
C GLN A 76 52.26 53.05 27.86
N GLU A 77 51.22 53.86 27.62
CA GLU A 77 49.87 53.35 27.31
C GLU A 77 49.82 52.62 25.97
N ARG A 78 50.53 53.14 24.96
CA ARG A 78 50.68 52.48 23.66
C ARG A 78 51.38 51.14 23.79
N GLU A 79 52.46 51.05 24.55
CA GLU A 79 53.16 49.77 24.80
C GLU A 79 52.25 48.75 25.50
N LYS A 80 51.47 49.17 26.49
CA LYS A 80 50.46 48.30 27.14
C LYS A 80 49.36 47.85 26.17
N ALA A 81 48.89 48.75 25.31
CA ALA A 81 47.90 48.44 24.30
C ALA A 81 48.45 47.44 23.27
N ILE A 82 49.69 47.61 22.82
CA ILE A 82 50.37 46.66 21.91
C ILE A 82 50.48 45.29 22.57
N ALA A 83 50.96 45.21 23.82
CA ALA A 83 51.06 43.94 24.54
C ALA A 83 49.69 43.24 24.69
N THR A 84 48.62 44.01 24.88
CA THR A 84 47.25 43.49 24.96
C THR A 84 46.75 42.98 23.61
N ILE A 85 47.07 43.69 22.51
CA ILE A 85 46.72 43.27 21.15
C ILE A 85 47.45 41.97 20.80
N GLU A 86 48.76 41.88 21.07
CA GLU A 86 49.55 40.68 20.85
C GLU A 86 49.00 39.49 21.63
N GLN A 87 48.58 39.70 22.89
CA GLN A 87 47.95 38.66 23.68
C GLN A 87 46.62 38.19 23.04
N LYS A 88 45.74 39.13 22.67
CA LYS A 88 44.47 38.78 22.01
C LYS A 88 44.68 38.07 20.66
N GLN A 89 45.72 38.43 19.91
CA GLN A 89 46.06 37.73 18.67
C GLN A 89 46.51 36.29 18.92
N ARG A 90 47.29 36.04 19.98
CA ARG A 90 47.64 34.68 20.40
C ARG A 90 46.42 33.88 20.82
N ASP A 91 45.53 34.48 21.62
CA ASP A 91 44.30 33.82 22.07
C ASP A 91 43.38 33.51 20.88
N HIS A 92 43.27 34.43 19.91
CA HIS A 92 42.49 34.21 18.69
C HIS A 92 43.07 33.08 17.82
N ALA A 93 44.39 33.03 17.65
CA ALA A 93 45.05 31.95 16.92
C ALA A 93 44.82 30.58 17.59
N GLN A 94 44.83 30.55 18.93
CA GLN A 94 44.51 29.33 19.70
C GLN A 94 43.04 28.92 19.56
N LEU A 95 42.11 29.87 19.60
CA LEU A 95 40.68 29.57 19.38
C LEU A 95 40.42 29.07 17.96
N GLN A 96 41.09 29.64 16.95
CA GLN A 96 40.99 29.17 15.58
C GLN A 96 41.48 27.73 15.41
N SER A 97 42.60 27.36 16.05
CA SER A 97 43.08 25.98 16.00
C SER A 97 42.15 25.00 16.71
N GLN A 98 41.53 25.41 17.83
CA GLN A 98 40.50 24.61 18.51
C GLN A 98 39.24 24.43 17.66
N ILE A 99 38.77 25.48 16.99
CA ILE A 99 37.62 25.40 16.07
C ILE A 99 37.91 24.43 14.93
N GLU A 100 39.11 24.49 14.35
CA GLU A 100 39.46 23.61 13.24
C GLU A 100 39.57 22.14 13.68
N SER A 101 40.12 21.89 14.86
CA SER A 101 40.13 20.55 15.47
C SER A 101 38.72 20.03 15.72
N LEU A 102 37.82 20.86 16.24
CA LEU A 102 36.42 20.46 16.50
C LEU A 102 35.65 20.21 15.20
N LYS A 103 35.89 21.00 14.15
CA LYS A 103 35.30 20.75 12.83
C LYS A 103 35.74 19.41 12.27
N GLN A 104 37.02 19.07 12.42
CA GLN A 104 37.53 17.78 11.99
C GLN A 104 36.90 16.62 12.76
N GLU A 105 36.76 16.75 14.08
CA GLU A 105 36.09 15.74 14.92
C GLU A 105 34.61 15.57 14.56
N ILE A 106 33.89 16.67 14.32
CA ILE A 106 32.49 16.64 13.85
C ILE A 106 32.40 15.95 12.49
N GLY A 107 33.31 16.24 11.56
CA GLY A 107 33.37 15.59 10.26
C GLY A 107 33.51 14.07 10.36
N GLN A 108 34.42 13.60 11.22
CA GLN A 108 34.64 12.16 11.47
C GLN A 108 33.41 11.50 12.09
N LYS A 109 32.80 12.13 13.10
CA LYS A 109 31.58 11.60 13.74
C LYS A 109 30.38 11.59 12.78
N GLN A 110 30.27 12.55 11.88
CA GLN A 110 29.21 12.58 10.88
C GLN A 110 29.36 11.42 9.88
N GLU A 111 30.59 11.12 9.45
CA GLU A 111 30.87 9.98 8.58
C GLU A 111 30.52 8.64 9.25
N GLU A 112 30.82 8.47 10.55
CA GLU A 112 30.40 7.30 11.32
C GLU A 112 28.87 7.15 11.41
N VAL A 113 28.15 8.26 11.60
CA VAL A 113 26.68 8.28 11.64
C VAL A 113 26.08 7.93 10.27
N ASP A 114 26.65 8.46 9.18
CA ASP A 114 26.18 8.19 7.83
C ASP A 114 26.40 6.71 7.45
N LEU A 115 27.55 6.14 7.82
CA LEU A 115 27.83 4.71 7.65
C LEU A 115 26.86 3.83 8.47
N ALA A 116 26.54 4.21 9.70
CA ALA A 116 25.57 3.49 10.53
C ALA A 116 24.13 3.57 9.98
N ASN A 117 23.74 4.72 9.43
CA ASN A 117 22.44 4.90 8.79
C ASN A 117 22.31 4.06 7.50
N LEU A 118 23.36 3.98 6.69
CA LEU A 118 23.38 3.11 5.51
C LEU A 118 23.22 1.63 5.88
N ALA A 119 23.90 1.16 6.94
CA ALA A 119 23.76 -0.21 7.43
C ALA A 119 22.34 -0.50 7.95
N LYS A 120 21.67 0.47 8.58
CA LYS A 120 20.31 0.33 9.06
C LYS A 120 19.29 0.25 7.92
N ILE A 121 19.44 1.06 6.87
CA ILE A 121 18.57 1.02 5.69
C ILE A 121 18.63 -0.34 4.99
N ASP A 122 19.83 -0.93 4.87
CA ASP A 122 20.00 -2.25 4.25
C ASP A 122 19.34 -3.37 5.09
N SER A 123 19.39 -3.25 6.42
CA SER A 123 18.74 -4.20 7.33
C SER A 123 17.20 -4.14 7.28
N GLU A 124 16.61 -2.95 7.18
CA GLU A 124 15.15 -2.78 7.07
C GLU A 124 14.64 -3.26 5.70
N SER A 125 15.40 -3.01 4.63
CA SER A 125 15.12 -3.54 3.30
C SER A 125 15.13 -5.07 3.27
N ALA A 126 16.14 -5.69 3.90
CA ALA A 126 16.23 -7.14 4.01
C ALA A 126 15.08 -7.74 4.82
N LEU A 127 14.68 -7.11 5.94
CA LEU A 127 13.54 -7.54 6.75
C LEU A 127 12.22 -7.49 5.96
N ASN A 128 11.93 -6.40 5.26
CA ASN A 128 10.75 -6.29 4.41
C ASN A 128 10.72 -7.36 3.31
N MET A 129 11.88 -7.69 2.73
CA MET A 129 11.98 -8.76 1.73
C MET A 129 11.74 -10.15 2.34
N ILE A 130 12.19 -10.39 3.57
CA ILE A 130 11.93 -11.63 4.31
C ILE A 130 10.45 -11.75 4.67
N GLU A 131 9.81 -10.69 5.17
CA GLU A 131 8.37 -10.68 5.49
C GLU A 131 7.54 -10.98 4.25
N LYS A 132 7.82 -10.31 3.13
CA LYS A 132 7.14 -10.58 1.86
C LYS A 132 7.30 -12.03 1.41
N LYS A 133 8.51 -12.60 1.53
CA LYS A 133 8.75 -14.02 1.22
C LYS A 133 8.01 -14.95 2.19
N LEU A 134 7.93 -14.60 3.48
CA LEU A 134 7.20 -15.37 4.48
C LEU A 134 5.70 -15.45 4.14
N ASP A 135 5.12 -14.34 3.70
CA ASP A 135 3.71 -14.29 3.30
C ASP A 135 3.45 -15.08 2.01
N THR A 136 4.35 -15.01 1.03
CA THR A 136 4.29 -15.90 -0.15
C THR A 136 4.31 -17.37 0.25
N VAL A 137 5.24 -17.76 1.12
CA VAL A 137 5.36 -19.16 1.58
C VAL A 137 4.12 -19.61 2.37
N ARG A 138 3.51 -18.73 3.17
CA ARG A 138 2.25 -19.03 3.88
C ARG A 138 1.10 -19.28 2.90
N TYR A 139 0.99 -18.44 1.87
CA TYR A 139 -0.02 -18.61 0.83
C TYR A 139 0.17 -19.93 0.06
N GLU A 140 1.40 -20.23 -0.35
CA GLU A 140 1.75 -21.49 -1.02
C GLU A 140 1.43 -22.71 -0.15
N LYS A 141 1.80 -22.66 1.14
CA LYS A 141 1.48 -23.73 2.09
C LYS A 141 -0.03 -23.98 2.18
N GLN A 142 -0.83 -22.92 2.31
CA GLN A 142 -2.30 -23.06 2.38
C GLN A 142 -2.88 -23.60 1.07
N ALA A 143 -2.31 -23.25 -0.08
CA ALA A 143 -2.73 -23.81 -1.37
C ALA A 143 -2.44 -25.32 -1.43
N VAL A 144 -1.24 -25.74 -1.02
CA VAL A 144 -0.84 -27.16 -0.99
C VAL A 144 -1.67 -27.97 0.02
N GLU A 145 -1.94 -27.43 1.22
CA GLU A 145 -2.80 -28.10 2.20
C GLU A 145 -4.23 -28.30 1.67
N ARG A 146 -4.75 -27.32 0.92
CA ARG A 146 -6.04 -27.43 0.24
C ARG A 146 -6.02 -28.46 -0.90
N GLU A 147 -4.98 -28.46 -1.74
CA GLU A 147 -4.83 -29.49 -2.78
C GLU A 147 -4.73 -30.90 -2.18
N LEU A 148 -3.97 -31.07 -1.09
CA LEU A 148 -3.89 -32.34 -0.37
C LEU A 148 -5.22 -32.75 0.24
N TYR A 149 -6.03 -31.81 0.74
CA TYR A 149 -7.38 -32.08 1.23
C TYR A 149 -8.31 -32.56 0.10
N ILE A 150 -8.25 -31.92 -1.07
CA ILE A 150 -9.00 -32.32 -2.27
C ILE A 150 -8.55 -33.70 -2.76
N GLN A 151 -7.24 -33.94 -2.86
CA GLN A 151 -6.69 -35.22 -3.31
C GLN A 151 -7.01 -36.36 -2.33
N LYS A 152 -6.99 -36.12 -1.02
CA LYS A 152 -7.30 -37.15 -0.01
C LYS A 152 -8.74 -37.63 -0.08
N LYS A 153 -9.68 -36.80 -0.54
CA LYS A 153 -11.10 -37.18 -0.61
C LYS A 153 -11.48 -37.89 -1.92
N GLY A 154 -10.67 -37.83 -2.98
CA GLY A 154 -10.95 -38.46 -4.29
C GLY A 154 -12.15 -37.87 -5.05
N ASP A 155 -13.09 -37.25 -4.34
CA ASP A 155 -14.28 -36.57 -4.84
C ASP A 155 -14.08 -35.06 -4.89
N GLN A 156 -14.62 -34.43 -5.94
CA GLN A 156 -14.73 -32.98 -5.99
C GLN A 156 -15.63 -32.46 -4.83
N PRO A 157 -15.19 -31.39 -4.13
CA PRO A 157 -15.93 -30.86 -2.98
C PRO A 157 -17.27 -30.27 -3.42
N ALA A 158 -18.26 -30.29 -2.52
CA ALA A 158 -19.58 -29.73 -2.80
C ALA A 158 -19.55 -28.20 -2.72
N CYS A 159 -20.24 -27.52 -3.66
CA CYS A 159 -20.38 -26.07 -3.59
C CYS A 159 -21.29 -25.63 -2.44
N TRP A 160 -22.39 -26.37 -2.21
CA TRP A 160 -23.32 -26.15 -1.11
C TRP A 160 -23.20 -27.28 -0.09
N TYR A 161 -22.89 -26.95 1.16
CA TYR A 161 -22.70 -27.92 2.24
C TYR A 161 -23.00 -27.34 3.61
N THR A 162 -23.37 -28.18 4.57
CA THR A 162 -23.47 -27.79 5.98
C THR A 162 -22.41 -28.54 6.77
N ILE A 163 -21.75 -27.85 7.69
CA ILE A 163 -20.85 -28.49 8.63
C ILE A 163 -21.70 -29.16 9.71
N VAL A 164 -21.64 -30.48 9.79
CA VAL A 164 -22.33 -31.27 10.80
C VAL A 164 -21.31 -32.01 11.66
N PRO A 165 -21.57 -32.19 12.97
CA PRO A 165 -20.68 -32.97 13.82
C PRO A 165 -20.57 -34.40 13.30
N GLU A 166 -19.35 -34.92 13.34
CA GLU A 166 -19.03 -36.32 13.06
C GLU A 166 -18.78 -37.04 14.40
N GLY A 167 -19.19 -38.32 14.48
CA GLY A 167 -18.94 -39.13 15.68
C GLY A 167 -17.45 -39.15 16.02
N GLY A 168 -17.09 -38.80 17.26
CA GLY A 168 -15.68 -38.67 17.69
C GLY A 168 -15.16 -37.24 17.83
N GLY A 169 -16.04 -36.23 17.77
CA GLY A 169 -15.67 -34.83 18.02
C GLY A 169 -15.09 -34.11 16.79
N GLY A 170 -15.19 -34.72 15.61
CA GLY A 170 -14.87 -34.10 14.33
C GLY A 170 -16.05 -33.35 13.73
N TYR A 171 -15.81 -32.73 12.58
CA TYR A 171 -16.83 -32.12 11.76
C TYR A 171 -16.72 -32.67 10.34
N ARG A 172 -17.86 -32.87 9.69
CA ARG A 172 -17.92 -33.28 8.29
C ARG A 172 -18.82 -32.35 7.49
N GLU A 173 -18.48 -32.20 6.22
CA GLU A 173 -19.31 -31.52 5.24
C GLU A 173 -20.46 -32.45 4.82
N LYS A 174 -21.69 -32.03 5.09
CA LYS A 174 -22.91 -32.65 4.57
C LYS A 174 -23.35 -31.88 3.34
N ARG A 175 -23.32 -32.51 2.17
CA ARG A 175 -23.73 -31.89 0.90
C ARG A 175 -25.19 -31.44 0.96
N ASN A 176 -25.46 -30.26 0.41
CA ASN A 176 -26.80 -29.75 0.18
C ASN A 176 -27.11 -29.82 -1.32
N TYR A 177 -28.40 -29.92 -1.65
CA TYR A 177 -28.86 -30.12 -3.02
C TYR A 177 -29.49 -28.83 -3.56
N ILE A 178 -29.08 -28.42 -4.76
CA ILE A 178 -29.51 -27.15 -5.35
C ILE A 178 -30.91 -27.23 -5.98
N PHE A 179 -31.25 -28.37 -6.58
CA PHE A 179 -32.58 -28.72 -7.07
C PHE A 179 -32.69 -30.25 -7.21
N ASP A 180 -33.89 -30.71 -7.53
CA ASP A 180 -34.22 -32.12 -7.72
C ASP A 180 -34.44 -32.42 -9.22
N VAL A 181 -34.04 -33.61 -9.68
CA VAL A 181 -34.10 -34.03 -11.08
C VAL A 181 -34.84 -35.37 -11.21
N ALA A 182 -35.84 -35.44 -12.08
CA ALA A 182 -36.49 -36.70 -12.43
C ALA A 182 -36.27 -37.04 -13.91
N VAL A 183 -35.92 -38.29 -14.19
CA VAL A 183 -35.70 -38.78 -15.54
C VAL A 183 -36.87 -39.66 -15.98
N PHE A 184 -37.47 -39.31 -17.11
CA PHE A 184 -38.55 -40.04 -17.77
C PHE A 184 -38.03 -40.66 -19.07
N GLU A 185 -38.84 -41.50 -19.70
CA GLU A 185 -38.53 -42.07 -21.02
C GLU A 185 -38.39 -40.96 -22.08
N ASP A 186 -39.24 -39.94 -22.03
CA ASP A 186 -39.40 -38.87 -23.01
C ASP A 186 -38.77 -37.53 -22.60
N GLY A 187 -38.10 -37.44 -21.45
CA GLY A 187 -37.50 -36.18 -21.02
C GLY A 187 -36.97 -36.16 -19.58
N ILE A 188 -36.57 -34.97 -19.14
CA ILE A 188 -36.02 -34.69 -17.81
C ILE A 188 -36.86 -33.58 -17.18
N ALA A 189 -37.27 -33.72 -15.93
CA ALA A 189 -37.97 -32.65 -15.22
C ALA A 189 -37.17 -32.17 -14.02
N LEU A 190 -37.31 -30.87 -13.73
CA LEU A 190 -36.68 -30.22 -12.59
C LEU A 190 -37.73 -29.89 -11.54
N THR A 191 -37.34 -29.95 -10.27
CA THR A 191 -38.14 -29.43 -9.16
C THR A 191 -37.31 -28.53 -8.27
N GLU A 192 -37.90 -27.39 -7.95
CA GLU A 192 -37.27 -26.39 -7.13
C GLU A 192 -37.10 -26.91 -5.69
N ARG A 193 -35.93 -26.65 -5.11
CA ARG A 193 -35.69 -26.81 -3.67
C ARG A 193 -35.42 -25.44 -3.06
N PRO A 194 -35.86 -25.14 -1.84
CA PRO A 194 -35.42 -23.92 -1.14
C PRO A 194 -33.91 -23.98 -0.88
N ALA A 195 -33.25 -22.82 -0.87
CA ALA A 195 -31.85 -22.78 -0.45
C ALA A 195 -31.74 -23.13 1.04
N PRO A 196 -30.65 -23.78 1.48
CA PRO A 196 -30.41 -24.01 2.89
C PRO A 196 -30.25 -22.67 3.64
N GLU A 197 -30.61 -22.63 4.91
CA GLU A 197 -30.33 -21.47 5.75
C GLU A 197 -28.81 -21.28 5.94
N GLY A 198 -28.36 -20.02 5.93
CA GLY A 198 -26.95 -19.66 6.14
C GLY A 198 -26.14 -19.65 4.85
N GLY A 199 -24.86 -20.03 4.95
CA GLY A 199 -23.89 -20.00 3.85
C GLY A 199 -22.74 -20.98 4.09
N ALA A 200 -21.86 -21.11 3.10
CA ALA A 200 -20.61 -21.83 3.31
C ALA A 200 -19.71 -21.06 4.29
N TYR A 201 -18.85 -21.76 5.02
CA TYR A 201 -18.03 -21.17 6.09
C TYR A 201 -16.74 -20.51 5.58
N ASP A 202 -16.54 -20.37 4.27
CA ASP A 202 -15.27 -19.96 3.65
C ASP A 202 -15.29 -18.55 3.02
N ASP A 203 -14.12 -18.10 2.56
CA ASP A 203 -13.79 -16.69 2.25
C ASP A 203 -14.63 -16.05 1.12
N ASN A 204 -15.44 -16.82 0.38
CA ASN A 204 -16.41 -16.36 -0.63
C ASN A 204 -17.80 -17.01 -0.44
N GLY A 205 -18.02 -17.71 0.67
CA GLY A 205 -19.29 -18.32 1.04
C GLY A 205 -20.33 -17.26 1.36
N GLY A 206 -21.15 -16.90 0.38
CA GLY A 206 -22.30 -16.03 0.60
C GLY A 206 -23.42 -16.77 1.33
N ALA A 207 -24.46 -16.03 1.71
CA ALA A 207 -25.73 -16.68 2.04
C ALA A 207 -26.20 -17.48 0.81
N TYR A 208 -26.64 -18.72 1.00
CA TYR A 208 -27.05 -19.57 -0.12
C TYR A 208 -28.19 -18.98 -0.94
N ASP A 209 -29.04 -18.16 -0.32
CA ASP A 209 -30.07 -17.39 -1.03
C ASP A 209 -29.50 -16.38 -2.03
N ASN A 210 -28.37 -15.73 -1.71
CA ASN A 210 -27.72 -14.81 -2.64
C ASN A 210 -27.07 -15.58 -3.79
N GLU A 211 -26.36 -16.67 -3.48
CA GLU A 211 -25.76 -17.55 -4.49
C GLU A 211 -26.82 -18.13 -5.42
N ARG A 212 -27.98 -18.51 -4.88
CA ARG A 212 -29.12 -18.99 -5.66
C ARG A 212 -29.56 -17.97 -6.71
N GLN A 213 -29.61 -16.69 -6.34
CA GLN A 213 -29.98 -15.60 -7.26
C GLN A 213 -28.90 -15.40 -8.33
N GLU A 214 -27.62 -15.43 -7.95
CA GLU A 214 -26.50 -15.28 -8.89
C GLU A 214 -26.37 -16.45 -9.87
N LEU A 215 -26.73 -17.65 -9.44
CA LEU A 215 -26.77 -18.87 -10.25
C LEU A 215 -28.01 -18.95 -11.15
N ASP A 216 -28.95 -18.02 -10.99
CA ASP A 216 -30.23 -17.96 -11.70
C ASP A 216 -31.10 -19.21 -11.54
N VAL A 217 -30.99 -19.88 -10.38
CA VAL A 217 -31.68 -21.15 -10.10
C VAL A 217 -33.21 -20.97 -10.16
N ALA A 218 -33.71 -19.82 -9.71
CA ALA A 218 -35.15 -19.53 -9.67
C ALA A 218 -35.80 -19.47 -11.06
N ASN A 219 -35.03 -19.19 -12.12
CA ASN A 219 -35.53 -19.08 -13.49
C ASN A 219 -35.37 -20.38 -14.31
N LEU A 220 -34.94 -21.48 -13.68
CA LEU A 220 -34.93 -22.78 -14.34
C LEU A 220 -36.36 -23.20 -14.74
N PRO A 221 -36.51 -23.96 -15.84
CA PRO A 221 -37.82 -24.38 -16.36
C PRO A 221 -38.44 -25.53 -15.53
N TYR A 222 -38.81 -25.24 -14.29
CA TYR A 222 -39.43 -26.18 -13.35
C TYR A 222 -40.82 -26.63 -13.79
N GLY A 223 -41.25 -27.81 -13.33
CA GLY A 223 -42.62 -28.30 -13.48
C GLY A 223 -43.00 -28.77 -14.90
N ARG A 224 -42.04 -28.83 -15.83
CA ARG A 224 -42.23 -29.41 -17.18
C ARG A 224 -41.12 -30.39 -17.53
N LYS A 225 -41.39 -31.26 -18.51
CA LYS A 225 -40.36 -32.10 -19.12
C LYS A 225 -39.54 -31.28 -20.13
N LEU A 226 -38.23 -31.50 -20.09
CA LEU A 226 -37.22 -30.92 -20.95
C LEU A 226 -36.64 -32.03 -21.83
N SER A 227 -36.32 -31.69 -23.07
CA SER A 227 -35.38 -32.46 -23.87
C SER A 227 -33.96 -32.42 -23.25
N ASP A 228 -33.07 -33.29 -23.73
CA ASP A 228 -31.68 -33.33 -23.26
C ASP A 228 -30.95 -32.00 -23.50
N GLU A 229 -31.19 -31.37 -24.65
CA GLU A 229 -30.56 -30.12 -25.03
C GLU A 229 -31.07 -28.96 -24.16
N GLU A 230 -32.39 -28.86 -23.95
CA GLU A 230 -32.98 -27.87 -23.04
C GLU A 230 -32.48 -28.03 -21.61
N PHE A 231 -32.33 -29.27 -21.12
CA PHE A 231 -31.77 -29.53 -19.80
C PHE A 231 -30.33 -29.02 -19.71
N LEU A 232 -29.47 -29.39 -20.67
CA LEU A 232 -28.07 -28.96 -20.69
C LEU A 232 -27.93 -27.44 -20.80
N GLU A 233 -28.74 -26.79 -21.61
CA GLU A 233 -28.74 -25.33 -21.74
C GLU A 233 -29.15 -24.66 -20.42
N ALA A 234 -30.24 -25.13 -19.81
CA ALA A 234 -30.76 -24.57 -18.57
C ALA A 234 -29.76 -24.66 -17.42
N VAL A 235 -29.01 -25.76 -17.31
CA VAL A 235 -28.12 -26.02 -16.17
C VAL A 235 -26.68 -25.56 -16.40
N ARG A 236 -26.34 -25.06 -17.60
CA ARG A 236 -24.96 -24.79 -17.99
C ARG A 236 -24.27 -23.78 -17.07
N ASN A 237 -24.91 -22.62 -16.89
CA ASN A 237 -24.41 -21.53 -16.07
C ASN A 237 -24.07 -22.00 -14.64
N ILE A 238 -24.90 -22.87 -14.06
CA ILE A 238 -24.72 -23.37 -12.68
C ILE A 238 -23.45 -24.22 -12.57
N SER A 239 -23.22 -25.13 -13.52
CA SER A 239 -22.03 -25.98 -13.53
C SER A 239 -20.76 -25.18 -13.78
N ASP A 240 -20.79 -24.26 -14.75
CA ASP A 240 -19.62 -23.47 -15.14
C ASP A 240 -19.14 -22.60 -13.95
N LYS A 241 -20.07 -21.92 -13.26
CA LYS A 241 -19.76 -21.14 -12.05
C LYS A 241 -19.11 -21.96 -10.93
N GLY A 242 -19.52 -23.22 -10.76
CA GLY A 242 -18.90 -24.13 -9.79
C GLY A 242 -17.46 -24.50 -10.16
N ARG A 243 -17.19 -24.74 -11.46
CA ARG A 243 -15.87 -25.13 -11.98
C ARG A 243 -14.89 -23.98 -12.08
N GLU A 244 -15.37 -22.79 -12.41
CA GLU A 244 -14.55 -21.59 -12.65
C GLU A 244 -14.19 -20.82 -11.38
N ARG A 245 -14.51 -21.37 -10.19
CA ARG A 245 -14.20 -20.75 -8.89
C ARG A 245 -14.92 -19.41 -8.68
N GLU A 246 -16.07 -19.22 -9.33
CA GLU A 246 -16.88 -18.01 -9.12
C GLU A 246 -17.64 -18.08 -7.80
N VAL A 247 -18.05 -19.28 -7.39
CA VAL A 247 -18.83 -19.50 -6.16
C VAL A 247 -17.91 -19.69 -4.95
N ARG A 248 -16.75 -20.33 -5.14
CA ARG A 248 -15.81 -20.69 -4.07
C ARG A 248 -14.39 -20.41 -4.52
N THR A 249 -13.46 -20.29 -3.56
CA THR A 249 -12.02 -20.10 -3.86
C THR A 249 -11.38 -21.31 -4.55
N TYR A 250 -12.08 -22.44 -4.62
CA TYR A 250 -11.67 -23.68 -5.24
C TYR A 250 -12.77 -24.22 -6.17
N PRO A 251 -12.43 -25.04 -7.19
CA PRO A 251 -13.42 -25.68 -8.04
C PRO A 251 -14.28 -26.63 -7.22
N CYS A 252 -15.60 -26.51 -7.34
CA CYS A 252 -16.56 -27.31 -6.61
C CYS A 252 -17.64 -27.82 -7.56
N VAL A 253 -18.44 -28.79 -7.08
CA VAL A 253 -19.57 -29.32 -7.85
C VAL A 253 -20.85 -29.19 -7.04
N PHE A 254 -21.91 -28.70 -7.68
CA PHE A 254 -23.24 -28.69 -7.08
C PHE A 254 -23.81 -30.12 -7.02
N SER A 255 -24.54 -30.41 -5.96
CA SER A 255 -25.21 -31.70 -5.80
C SER A 255 -26.68 -31.61 -6.18
N VAL A 256 -27.20 -32.65 -6.84
CA VAL A 256 -28.63 -32.81 -7.16
C VAL A 256 -29.12 -34.18 -6.69
N LYS A 257 -30.38 -34.26 -6.26
CA LYS A 257 -31.03 -35.55 -6.08
C LYS A 257 -31.65 -35.98 -7.41
N VAL A 258 -31.56 -37.27 -7.71
CA VAL A 258 -32.03 -37.81 -9.00
C VAL A 258 -32.99 -38.97 -8.78
N TRP A 259 -34.15 -38.91 -9.44
CA TRP A 259 -35.16 -39.97 -9.49
C TRP A 259 -35.17 -40.63 -10.86
N ASP A 260 -35.17 -41.96 -10.86
CA ASP A 260 -35.36 -42.78 -12.05
C ASP A 260 -36.85 -43.14 -12.17
N LEU A 261 -37.58 -42.37 -12.98
CA LEU A 261 -38.99 -42.63 -13.31
C LEU A 261 -39.14 -43.29 -14.68
N THR A 262 -38.06 -43.84 -15.24
CA THR A 262 -38.11 -44.58 -16.49
C THR A 262 -38.80 -45.93 -16.30
N PRO A 263 -39.66 -46.37 -17.24
CA PRO A 263 -40.19 -47.73 -17.21
C PRO A 263 -39.06 -48.76 -17.35
N LYS A 264 -39.33 -50.00 -16.97
CA LYS A 264 -38.34 -51.10 -17.08
C LYS A 264 -37.81 -51.29 -18.51
N SER A 265 -38.61 -50.96 -19.53
CA SER A 265 -38.23 -51.02 -20.95
C SER A 265 -37.25 -49.92 -21.37
N ALA A 266 -37.11 -48.83 -20.61
CA ALA A 266 -36.32 -47.66 -20.96
C ALA A 266 -35.11 -47.46 -20.02
N LYS A 267 -34.53 -48.54 -19.47
CA LYS A 267 -33.37 -48.40 -18.57
C LYS A 267 -32.10 -47.90 -19.25
N GLU A 268 -31.95 -48.13 -20.56
CA GLU A 268 -30.87 -47.52 -21.34
C GLU A 268 -30.97 -45.99 -21.35
N ARG A 269 -32.20 -45.44 -21.39
CA ARG A 269 -32.44 -44.00 -21.29
C ARG A 269 -31.98 -43.44 -19.95
N TRP A 270 -32.34 -44.10 -18.85
CA TRP A 270 -31.86 -43.72 -17.51
C TRP A 270 -30.32 -43.71 -17.45
N GLN A 271 -29.67 -44.78 -17.88
CA GLN A 271 -28.21 -44.89 -17.85
C GLN A 271 -27.56 -43.78 -18.66
N TYR A 272 -28.06 -43.52 -19.88
CA TYR A 272 -27.53 -42.45 -20.72
C TYR A 272 -27.63 -41.09 -20.03
N VAL A 273 -28.83 -40.72 -19.57
CA VAL A 273 -29.08 -39.42 -18.94
C VAL A 273 -28.28 -39.27 -17.64
N HIS A 274 -28.34 -40.27 -16.76
CA HIS A 274 -27.68 -40.20 -15.46
C HIS A 274 -26.16 -40.08 -15.60
N TYR A 275 -25.52 -40.96 -16.39
CA TYR A 275 -24.06 -40.98 -16.50
C TYR A 275 -23.51 -39.88 -17.40
N ASN A 276 -24.14 -39.59 -18.55
CA ASN A 276 -23.57 -38.68 -19.55
C ASN A 276 -24.07 -37.25 -19.43
N LEU A 277 -25.25 -37.00 -18.85
CA LEU A 277 -25.82 -35.66 -18.73
C LEU A 277 -25.79 -35.14 -17.30
N ILE A 278 -26.27 -35.92 -16.32
CA ILE A 278 -26.40 -35.41 -14.96
C ILE A 278 -25.08 -35.53 -14.21
N GLN A 279 -24.48 -36.72 -14.14
CA GLN A 279 -23.26 -36.97 -13.37
C GLN A 279 -22.03 -36.26 -13.95
N SER A 280 -22.03 -35.98 -15.25
CA SER A 280 -20.96 -35.22 -15.89
C SER A 280 -20.99 -33.73 -15.57
N TRP A 281 -22.09 -33.19 -15.01
CA TRP A 281 -22.25 -31.78 -14.61
C TRP A 281 -22.40 -31.61 -13.08
N PHE A 282 -22.98 -32.60 -12.40
CA PHE A 282 -23.36 -32.54 -11.00
C PHE A 282 -22.90 -33.77 -10.21
N SER A 283 -22.72 -33.57 -8.91
CA SER A 283 -22.63 -34.69 -7.97
C SER A 283 -24.05 -35.21 -7.73
N THR A 284 -24.27 -36.50 -7.92
CA THR A 284 -25.63 -37.07 -7.87
C THR A 284 -25.86 -37.89 -6.61
N PHE A 285 -27.09 -37.81 -6.09
CA PHE A 285 -27.61 -38.75 -5.11
C PHE A 285 -28.88 -39.39 -5.69
N VAL A 286 -28.80 -40.69 -6.00
CA VAL A 286 -29.93 -41.43 -6.57
C VAL A 286 -30.91 -41.78 -5.47
N VAL A 287 -32.16 -41.39 -5.63
CA VAL A 287 -33.24 -41.65 -4.68
C VAL A 287 -34.02 -42.88 -5.14
N GLN A 288 -34.08 -43.90 -4.27
CA GLN A 288 -34.71 -45.18 -4.61
C GLN A 288 -36.14 -45.34 -4.06
N ASP A 289 -36.45 -44.71 -2.92
CA ASP A 289 -37.66 -45.03 -2.13
C ASP A 289 -38.61 -43.83 -1.88
N GLU A 290 -38.33 -42.64 -2.43
CA GLU A 290 -39.19 -41.46 -2.25
C GLU A 290 -40.07 -41.22 -3.49
N THR A 291 -41.35 -40.93 -3.30
CA THR A 291 -42.25 -40.55 -4.40
C THR A 291 -41.91 -39.17 -4.95
N TRP A 292 -41.74 -39.07 -6.26
CA TRP A 292 -41.60 -37.79 -6.95
C TRP A 292 -42.89 -36.97 -6.84
N THR A 293 -42.77 -35.69 -6.48
CA THR A 293 -43.92 -34.76 -6.31
C THR A 293 -43.88 -33.56 -7.26
N GLY A 294 -42.93 -33.54 -8.20
CA GLY A 294 -42.55 -32.35 -8.95
C GLY A 294 -43.36 -32.01 -10.20
N ILE A 295 -44.18 -32.93 -10.70
CA ILE A 295 -45.05 -32.69 -11.85
C ILE A 295 -46.47 -33.08 -11.44
N THR A 296 -47.33 -32.09 -11.27
CA THR A 296 -48.77 -32.29 -11.28
C THR A 296 -49.21 -32.27 -12.74
N GLU A 297 -49.65 -33.42 -13.26
CA GLU A 297 -50.28 -33.52 -14.59
C GLU A 297 -51.43 -32.52 -14.77
#